data_AF-A0A8E2JKN0-F1
#
_entry.id   AF-A0A8E2JKN0-F1
#
_cell.length_a   1.000
_cell.length_b   1.000
_cell.length_c   1.000
_cell.angle_alpha   90.00
_cell.angle_beta   90.00
_cell.angle_gamma   90.00
#
_symmetry.space_group_name_H-M   'P 1'
#
loop_
_entity.id
_entity.type
_entity.pdbx_description
1 polymer ?
#
loop_
_entity_poly.entity_id
_entity_poly.type
_entity_poly.pdbx_seq_one_letter_code
_entity_poly.pdbx_strand_id
1 'polypeptide(L)'
;MNLIRHFVKEDTKVTFEIQEEMVDNHTSLHNTLAGKSVDMKLAEERATFERTLREVEAELGGAIRKKDADFIEVLKELRQAQRQNLDETIKSQESLRVIMERLHERRYAELEKPLAAQAEAYQKLLAFSQILPPLPFYYGPNSPLQSTPQLCDPAAGRIARTLGCHNDSVLAVSFSPDGRLLASASGDKDRQVVGFRSIADEGKKSR
;
A
#
# COMPACT_ATOMS: atom_id res chain seq x y z
N MET A 1 42.96 -55.77 16.53
CA MET A 1 43.77 -56.94 16.11
C MET A 1 43.85 -58.08 17.14
N ASN A 2 43.23 -57.98 18.33
CA ASN A 2 43.19 -59.09 19.30
C ASN A 2 41.92 -59.96 19.23
N LEU A 3 40.83 -59.47 18.63
CA LEU A 3 39.57 -60.18 18.57
C LEU A 3 39.64 -61.42 17.65
N ILE A 4 40.26 -61.27 16.47
CA ILE A 4 40.35 -62.33 15.44
C ILE A 4 41.17 -63.54 15.93
N ARG A 5 42.24 -63.33 16.71
CA ARG A 5 43.05 -64.46 17.24
C ARG A 5 42.36 -65.22 18.36
N HIS A 6 41.46 -64.58 19.10
CA HIS A 6 40.69 -65.23 20.15
C HIS A 6 39.63 -66.15 19.53
N PHE A 7 38.91 -65.63 18.52
CA PHE A 7 37.96 -66.41 17.73
C PHE A 7 38.62 -67.61 17.05
N VAL A 8 39.75 -67.46 16.34
CA VAL A 8 40.38 -68.61 15.62
C VAL A 8 40.80 -69.79 16.53
N LYS A 9 41.13 -69.54 17.81
CA LYS A 9 41.46 -70.60 18.77
C LYS A 9 40.24 -71.20 19.47
N GLU A 10 39.19 -70.41 19.68
CA GLU A 10 37.94 -70.88 20.28
C GLU A 10 37.05 -71.56 19.23
N ASP A 11 37.05 -71.08 17.99
CA ASP A 11 36.23 -71.56 16.87
C ASP A 11 36.47 -73.03 16.57
N THR A 12 37.72 -73.53 16.63
CA THR A 12 38.00 -74.95 16.37
C THR A 12 37.44 -75.86 17.45
N LYS A 13 37.41 -75.43 18.72
CA LYS A 13 36.84 -76.22 19.81
C LYS A 13 35.32 -76.12 19.84
N VAL A 14 34.79 -74.91 19.64
CA VAL A 14 33.36 -74.61 19.60
C VAL A 14 32.67 -75.32 18.42
N THR A 15 33.34 -75.46 17.27
CA THR A 15 32.77 -76.18 16.10
C THR A 15 32.61 -77.68 16.33
N PHE A 16 33.54 -78.34 17.03
CA PHE A 16 33.38 -79.75 17.42
C PHE A 16 32.30 -79.94 18.48
N GLU A 17 32.23 -79.05 19.49
CA GLU A 17 31.19 -79.09 20.53
C GLU A 17 29.78 -78.83 19.95
N ILE A 18 29.66 -77.91 18.98
CA ILE A 18 28.39 -77.66 18.26
C ILE A 18 28.00 -78.86 17.40
N GLN A 19 28.96 -79.51 16.72
CA GLN A 19 28.67 -80.71 15.93
C GLN A 19 28.15 -81.86 16.80
N GLU A 20 28.74 -82.07 17.99
CA GLU A 20 28.27 -83.08 18.94
C GLU A 20 26.85 -82.75 19.47
N GLU A 21 26.58 -81.49 19.83
CA GLU A 21 25.23 -81.08 20.28
C GLU A 21 24.17 -81.15 19.16
N MET A 22 24.51 -80.75 17.92
CA MET A 22 23.53 -80.66 16.83
C MET A 22 23.31 -81.98 16.09
N VAL A 23 24.36 -82.75 15.87
CA VAL A 23 24.31 -83.96 15.04
C VAL A 23 24.05 -85.19 15.92
N ASP A 24 24.77 -85.34 17.02
CA ASP A 24 24.67 -86.55 17.87
C ASP A 24 23.51 -86.46 18.87
N ASN A 25 23.25 -85.27 19.41
CA ASN A 25 22.15 -85.04 20.36
C ASN A 25 20.86 -84.49 19.71
N HIS A 26 20.82 -84.34 18.38
CA HIS A 26 19.68 -83.80 17.62
C HIS A 26 19.10 -82.49 18.17
N THR A 27 19.93 -81.59 18.71
CA THR A 27 19.46 -80.29 19.20
C THR A 27 19.52 -79.20 18.12
N SER A 28 18.56 -78.27 18.14
CA SER A 28 18.58 -77.12 17.24
C SER A 28 19.67 -76.12 17.64
N LEU A 29 20.28 -75.42 16.68
CA LEU A 29 21.33 -74.42 16.91
C LEU A 29 21.05 -73.44 18.05
N HIS A 30 19.82 -72.93 18.19
CA HIS A 30 19.44 -72.01 19.27
C HIS A 30 19.50 -72.64 20.69
N ASN A 31 19.38 -73.96 20.80
CA ASN A 31 19.43 -74.67 22.07
C ASN A 31 20.84 -75.11 22.48
N THR A 32 21.81 -74.99 21.56
CA THR A 32 23.24 -75.24 21.82
C THR A 32 23.81 -74.21 22.79
N LEU A 33 24.93 -74.55 23.44
CA LEU A 33 25.65 -73.63 24.31
C LEU A 33 26.12 -72.37 23.56
N ALA A 34 26.56 -72.52 22.32
CA ALA A 34 26.97 -71.40 21.47
C ALA A 34 25.79 -70.50 21.08
N GLY A 35 24.64 -71.09 20.73
CA GLY A 35 23.41 -70.35 20.43
C GLY A 35 22.93 -69.50 21.62
N LYS A 36 22.87 -70.10 22.81
CA LYS A 36 22.51 -69.40 24.06
C LYS A 36 23.49 -68.29 24.43
N SER A 37 24.79 -68.49 24.21
CA SER A 37 25.82 -67.48 24.45
C SER A 37 25.67 -66.26 23.54
N VAL A 38 25.38 -66.48 22.25
CA VAL A 38 25.10 -65.42 21.28
C VAL A 38 23.81 -64.69 21.64
N ASP A 39 22.73 -65.42 21.95
CA ASP A 39 21.45 -64.83 22.34
C ASP A 39 21.57 -63.99 23.62
N MET A 40 22.37 -64.44 24.59
CA MET A 40 22.65 -63.70 25.81
C MET A 40 23.42 -62.40 25.53
N LYS A 41 24.50 -62.46 24.73
CA LYS A 41 25.26 -61.26 24.33
C LYS A 41 24.40 -60.27 23.54
N LEU A 42 23.57 -60.78 22.63
CA LEU A 42 22.63 -59.97 21.86
C LEU A 42 21.60 -59.30 22.77
N ALA A 43 21.10 -60.01 23.79
CA ALA A 43 20.19 -59.44 24.79
C ALA A 43 20.87 -58.35 25.64
N GLU A 44 22.13 -58.55 26.03
CA GLU A 44 22.93 -57.54 26.73
C GLU A 44 23.16 -56.28 25.87
N GLU A 45 23.57 -56.44 24.62
CA GLU A 45 23.78 -55.33 23.68
C GLU A 45 22.46 -54.61 23.35
N ARG A 46 21.34 -55.33 23.22
CA ARG A 46 20.03 -54.71 23.07
C ARG A 46 19.64 -53.90 24.31
N ALA A 47 19.90 -54.43 25.50
CA ALA A 47 19.60 -53.73 26.75
C ALA A 47 20.47 -52.47 26.94
N THR A 48 21.74 -52.48 26.51
CA THR A 48 22.57 -51.27 26.52
C THR A 48 22.08 -50.26 25.49
N PHE A 49 21.76 -50.71 24.27
CA PHE A 49 21.23 -49.84 23.22
C PHE A 49 19.90 -49.18 23.62
N GLU A 50 18.97 -49.94 24.22
CA GLU A 50 17.72 -49.39 24.74
C GLU A 50 17.94 -48.33 25.83
N ARG A 51 18.94 -48.52 26.71
CA ARG A 51 19.29 -47.50 27.71
C ARG A 51 19.81 -46.24 27.04
N THR A 52 20.73 -46.37 26.07
CA THR A 52 21.25 -45.20 25.35
C THR A 52 20.16 -44.47 24.56
N LEU A 53 19.22 -45.20 23.96
CA LEU A 53 18.09 -44.58 23.27
C LEU A 53 17.21 -43.78 24.25
N ARG A 54 16.87 -44.35 25.40
CA ARG A 54 16.09 -43.64 26.42
C ARG A 54 16.80 -42.39 26.94
N GLU A 55 18.12 -42.44 27.12
CA GLU A 55 18.92 -41.28 27.50
C GLU A 55 18.85 -40.18 26.44
N VAL A 56 19.10 -40.52 25.18
CA VAL A 56 19.02 -39.57 24.05
C VAL A 56 17.61 -38.99 23.91
N GLU A 57 16.58 -39.80 24.04
CA GLU A 57 15.19 -39.32 24.00
C GLU A 57 14.87 -38.35 25.14
N ALA A 58 15.38 -38.62 26.35
CA ALA A 58 15.22 -37.74 27.50
C ALA A 58 15.97 -36.42 27.32
N GLU A 59 17.21 -36.47 26.83
CA GLU A 59 18.01 -35.27 26.52
C GLU A 59 17.35 -34.41 25.45
N LEU A 60 16.92 -35.02 24.34
CA LEU A 60 16.22 -34.33 23.26
C LEU A 60 14.92 -33.70 23.78
N GLY A 61 14.14 -34.45 24.56
CA GLY A 61 12.92 -33.95 25.19
C GLY A 61 13.18 -32.76 26.11
N GLY A 62 14.27 -32.79 26.89
CA GLY A 62 14.71 -31.68 27.73
C GLY A 62 15.13 -30.44 26.92
N ALA A 63 15.90 -30.63 25.86
CA ALA A 63 16.36 -29.56 24.98
C ALA A 63 15.19 -28.87 24.25
N ILE A 64 14.21 -29.65 23.78
CA ILE A 64 12.99 -29.12 23.15
C ILE A 64 12.22 -28.27 24.15
N ARG A 65 11.95 -28.78 25.36
CA ARG A 65 11.21 -28.02 26.38
C ARG A 65 11.90 -26.71 26.75
N LYS A 66 13.23 -26.73 26.87
CA LYS A 66 14.00 -25.52 27.15
C LYS A 66 13.89 -24.51 26.02
N LYS A 67 14.09 -24.97 24.78
CA LYS A 67 13.95 -24.13 23.58
C LYS A 67 12.56 -23.53 23.45
N ASP A 68 11.51 -24.32 23.73
CA ASP A 68 10.13 -23.85 23.74
C ASP A 68 9.88 -22.81 24.83
N ALA A 69 10.44 -23.00 26.02
CA ALA A 69 10.35 -22.02 27.11
C ALA A 69 11.04 -20.69 26.74
N ASP A 70 12.25 -20.75 26.21
CA ASP A 70 13.01 -19.57 25.76
C ASP A 70 12.25 -18.83 24.65
N PHE A 71 11.66 -19.56 23.68
CA PHE A 71 10.83 -18.95 22.64
C PHE A 71 9.58 -18.28 23.18
N ILE A 72 8.92 -18.87 24.17
CA ILE A 72 7.74 -18.26 24.80
C ILE A 72 8.11 -16.93 25.45
N GLU A 73 9.29 -16.84 26.08
CA GLU A 73 9.78 -15.61 26.70
C GLU A 73 10.06 -14.53 25.65
N VAL A 74 10.80 -14.86 24.58
CA VAL A 74 11.05 -13.93 23.46
C VAL A 74 9.75 -13.44 22.83
N LEU A 75 8.75 -14.32 22.65
CA LEU A 75 7.46 -13.93 22.11
C LEU A 75 6.67 -13.01 23.04
N LYS A 76 6.81 -13.15 24.37
CA LYS A 76 6.21 -12.23 25.34
C LYS A 76 6.85 -10.86 25.26
N GLU A 77 8.18 -10.79 25.20
CA GLU A 77 8.92 -9.54 25.07
C GLU A 77 8.55 -8.81 23.77
N LEU A 78 8.57 -9.52 22.64
CA LEU A 78 8.18 -8.96 21.34
C LEU A 78 6.74 -8.43 21.39
N ARG A 79 5.80 -9.19 21.95
CA ARG A 79 4.41 -8.75 22.10
C ARG A 79 4.30 -7.49 22.96
N GLN A 80 5.07 -7.42 24.05
CA GLN A 80 5.06 -6.26 24.95
C GLN A 80 5.64 -5.03 24.26
N ALA A 81 6.76 -5.15 23.55
CA ALA A 81 7.35 -4.06 22.78
C ALA A 81 6.39 -3.55 21.69
N GLN A 82 5.73 -4.45 20.95
CA GLN A 82 4.74 -4.07 19.95
C GLN A 82 3.55 -3.32 20.56
N ARG A 83 3.06 -3.74 21.73
CA ARG A 83 2.00 -3.02 22.45
C ARG A 83 2.44 -1.62 22.88
N GLN A 84 3.66 -1.49 23.41
CA GLN A 84 4.20 -0.19 23.81
C GLN A 84 4.30 0.77 22.63
N ASN A 85 4.82 0.31 21.48
CA ASN A 85 4.87 1.11 20.26
C ASN A 85 3.47 1.54 19.79
N LEU A 86 2.48 0.64 19.87
CA LEU A 86 1.09 0.98 19.56
C LEU A 86 0.54 2.04 20.52
N ASP A 87 0.77 1.91 21.83
CA ASP A 87 0.31 2.88 22.82
C ASP A 87 0.97 4.25 22.62
N GLU A 88 2.25 4.30 22.26
CA GLU A 88 2.96 5.53 21.92
C GLU A 88 2.42 6.18 20.66
N THR A 89 2.18 5.39 19.60
CA THR A 89 1.58 5.92 18.37
C THR A 89 0.18 6.48 18.63
N ILE A 90 -0.66 5.79 19.41
CA ILE A 90 -1.99 6.27 19.80
C ILE A 90 -1.88 7.60 20.56
N LYS A 91 -1.02 7.67 21.59
CA LYS A 91 -0.81 8.91 22.35
C LYS A 91 -0.33 10.06 21.46
N SER A 92 0.59 9.79 20.54
CA SER A 92 1.06 10.81 19.60
C SER A 92 -0.07 11.28 18.66
N GLN A 93 -0.89 10.37 18.14
CA GLN A 93 -2.06 10.71 17.32
C GLN A 93 -3.10 11.54 18.08
N GLU A 94 -3.38 11.20 19.34
CA GLU A 94 -4.28 11.96 20.20
C GLU A 94 -3.75 13.37 20.47
N SER A 95 -2.45 13.49 20.76
CA SER A 95 -1.80 14.78 20.97
C SER A 95 -1.90 15.68 19.74
N LEU A 96 -1.66 15.11 18.55
CA LEU A 96 -1.79 15.81 17.28
C LEU A 96 -3.24 16.23 17.02
N ARG A 97 -4.20 15.35 17.31
CA ARG A 97 -5.63 15.65 17.17
C ARG A 97 -6.02 16.89 17.99
N VAL A 98 -5.63 16.94 19.26
CA VAL A 98 -5.92 18.09 20.14
C VAL A 98 -5.27 19.37 19.62
N ILE A 99 -4.02 19.28 19.13
CA ILE A 99 -3.33 20.44 18.55
C ILE A 99 -4.05 20.93 17.30
N MET A 100 -4.44 20.02 16.41
CA MET A 100 -5.14 20.34 15.17
C MET A 100 -6.50 20.97 15.46
N GLU A 101 -7.26 20.44 16.41
CA GLU A 101 -8.55 20.99 16.83
C GLU A 101 -8.40 22.43 17.33
N ARG A 102 -7.44 22.68 18.23
CA ARG A 102 -7.13 24.04 18.71
C ARG A 102 -6.67 24.98 17.59
N LEU A 103 -5.90 24.48 16.63
CA LEU A 103 -5.43 25.27 15.49
C LEU A 103 -6.60 25.61 14.56
N HIS A 104 -7.50 24.66 14.31
CA HIS A 104 -8.72 24.89 13.56
C HIS A 104 -9.60 25.93 14.22
N GLU A 105 -9.88 25.81 15.52
CA GLU A 105 -10.68 26.79 16.27
C GLU A 105 -10.13 28.21 16.15
N ARG A 106 -8.82 28.40 16.35
CA ARG A 106 -8.18 29.71 16.20
C ARG A 106 -8.33 30.25 14.78
N ARG A 107 -8.07 29.41 13.78
CA ARG A 107 -8.16 29.81 12.37
C ARG A 107 -9.60 30.19 11.98
N TYR A 108 -10.59 29.46 12.49
CA TYR A 108 -12.00 29.83 12.28
C TYR A 108 -12.31 31.19 12.90
N ALA A 109 -11.90 31.44 14.15
CA ALA A 109 -12.10 32.72 14.82
C ALA A 109 -11.38 33.90 14.12
N GLU A 110 -10.19 33.66 13.57
CA GLU A 110 -9.44 34.67 12.79
C GLU A 110 -10.13 35.01 11.47
N LEU A 111 -10.73 34.02 10.81
CA LEU A 111 -11.38 34.19 9.50
C LEU A 111 -12.81 34.73 9.59
N GLU A 112 -13.47 34.61 10.74
CA GLU A 112 -14.84 35.09 10.93
C GLU A 112 -14.98 36.60 10.71
N LYS A 113 -14.05 37.38 11.30
CA LYS A 113 -14.03 38.85 11.18
C LYS A 113 -13.84 39.35 9.73
N PRO A 114 -12.81 38.91 8.97
CA PRO A 114 -12.64 39.36 7.59
C PRO A 114 -13.77 38.89 6.69
N LEU A 115 -14.33 37.69 6.91
CA LEU A 115 -15.47 37.20 6.14
C LEU A 115 -16.72 38.06 6.36
N ALA A 116 -17.01 38.43 7.62
CA ALA A 116 -18.11 39.34 7.95
C ALA A 116 -17.90 40.73 7.33
N ALA A 117 -16.69 41.30 7.45
CA ALA A 117 -16.36 42.59 6.86
C ALA A 117 -16.50 42.59 5.33
N GLN A 118 -16.09 41.50 4.68
CA GLN A 118 -16.24 41.35 3.23
C GLN A 118 -17.71 41.20 2.83
N ALA A 119 -18.52 40.45 3.60
CA ALA A 119 -19.95 40.33 3.37
C ALA A 119 -20.68 41.68 3.49
N GLU A 120 -20.34 42.48 4.50
CA GLU A 120 -20.87 43.84 4.64
C GLU A 120 -20.46 44.74 3.48
N ALA A 121 -19.20 44.66 3.01
CA ALA A 121 -18.73 45.42 1.87
C ALA A 121 -19.51 45.06 0.59
N TYR A 122 -19.75 43.78 0.35
CA TYR A 122 -20.58 43.32 -0.78
C TYR A 122 -22.04 43.79 -0.65
N GLN A 123 -22.63 43.72 0.54
CA GLN A 123 -23.99 44.23 0.77
C GLN A 123 -24.08 45.74 0.49
N LYS A 124 -23.08 46.53 0.90
CA LYS A 124 -23.03 47.97 0.60
C LYS A 124 -22.95 48.25 -0.90
N LEU A 125 -22.14 47.48 -1.64
CA LEU A 125 -22.03 47.61 -3.10
C LEU A 125 -23.34 47.21 -3.81
N LEU A 126 -24.01 46.15 -3.35
CA LEU A 126 -25.32 45.74 -3.86
C LEU A 126 -26.40 46.80 -3.58
N ALA A 127 -26.39 47.40 -2.40
CA ALA A 127 -27.29 48.51 -2.09
C ALA A 127 -27.00 49.74 -2.97
N PHE A 128 -25.72 50.02 -3.25
CA PHE A 128 -25.31 51.13 -4.12
C PHE A 128 -25.76 50.91 -5.58
N SER A 129 -25.68 49.69 -6.11
CA SER A 129 -26.12 49.39 -7.48
C SER A 129 -27.65 49.45 -7.64
N GLN A 130 -28.42 49.18 -6.58
CA GLN A 130 -29.87 49.30 -6.59
C GLN A 130 -30.38 50.76 -6.63
N ILE A 131 -29.54 51.72 -6.23
CA ILE A 131 -29.86 53.16 -6.20
C ILE A 131 -29.37 53.86 -7.48
N LEU A 132 -28.47 53.25 -8.25
CA LEU A 132 -27.94 53.84 -9.47
C LEU A 132 -29.04 53.88 -10.56
N PRO A 133 -29.39 55.04 -11.13
CA PRO A 133 -30.29 55.07 -12.28
C PRO A 133 -29.68 54.27 -13.44
N PRO A 134 -30.49 53.66 -14.33
CA PRO A 134 -29.96 52.96 -15.50
C PRO A 134 -29.07 53.94 -16.27
N LEU A 135 -27.80 53.57 -16.45
CA LEU A 135 -26.81 54.40 -17.12
C LEU A 135 -27.33 54.75 -18.53
N PRO A 136 -27.40 56.05 -18.90
CA PRO A 136 -27.78 56.41 -20.25
C PRO A 136 -26.69 55.94 -21.21
N PHE A 137 -27.07 55.11 -22.18
CA PHE A 137 -26.21 54.73 -23.31
C PHE A 137 -25.92 55.97 -24.16
N TYR A 138 -24.80 56.64 -23.90
CA TYR A 138 -24.30 57.74 -24.73
C TYR A 138 -23.48 57.18 -25.89
N TYR A 139 -24.10 57.05 -27.07
CA TYR A 139 -23.38 56.91 -28.33
C TYR A 139 -23.15 58.31 -28.92
N GLY A 140 -21.95 58.86 -28.69
CA GLY A 140 -21.47 60.07 -29.36
C GLY A 140 -20.57 59.71 -30.54
N PRO A 141 -20.72 60.33 -31.72
CA PRO A 141 -20.09 59.88 -32.96
C PRO A 141 -18.57 60.11 -33.09
N ASN A 142 -17.85 60.43 -32.01
CA ASN A 142 -16.40 60.70 -32.06
C ASN A 142 -15.67 60.27 -30.78
N SER A 143 -15.62 58.96 -30.49
CA SER A 143 -14.73 58.38 -29.48
C SER A 143 -13.64 57.53 -30.17
N PRO A 144 -12.33 57.83 -29.99
CA PRO A 144 -11.24 57.22 -30.76
C PRO A 144 -10.77 55.87 -30.19
N LEU A 145 -11.69 55.06 -29.67
CA LEU A 145 -11.40 53.71 -29.23
C LEU A 145 -12.13 52.75 -30.16
N GLN A 146 -11.46 52.34 -31.24
CA GLN A 146 -11.81 51.12 -31.96
C GLN A 146 -11.79 49.97 -30.94
N SER A 147 -12.96 49.56 -30.46
CA SER A 147 -13.08 48.38 -29.60
C SER A 147 -13.04 47.13 -30.49
N THR A 148 -11.83 46.70 -30.82
CA THR A 148 -11.62 45.36 -31.35
C THR A 148 -11.93 44.34 -30.24
N PRO A 149 -12.83 43.36 -30.44
CA PRO A 149 -13.08 42.33 -29.44
C PRO A 149 -11.85 41.42 -29.36
N GLN A 150 -11.12 41.50 -28.26
CA GLN A 150 -10.00 40.60 -27.94
C GLN A 150 -10.51 39.47 -27.04
N LEU A 151 -10.27 38.23 -27.44
CA LEU A 151 -10.50 37.06 -26.58
C LEU A 151 -9.28 36.86 -25.69
N CYS A 152 -9.42 37.11 -24.38
CA CYS A 152 -8.40 36.84 -23.38
C CYS A 152 -8.73 35.56 -22.62
N ASP A 153 -7.85 34.56 -22.69
CA ASP A 153 -7.88 33.40 -21.81
C ASP A 153 -7.44 33.81 -20.40
N PRO A 154 -8.25 33.65 -19.35
CA PRO A 154 -7.90 34.11 -17.99
C PRO A 154 -6.78 33.28 -17.34
N ALA A 155 -6.37 32.15 -17.93
CA ALA A 155 -5.30 31.31 -17.39
C ALA A 155 -3.91 31.57 -17.99
N ALA A 156 -3.82 32.23 -19.14
CA ALA A 156 -2.55 32.51 -19.81
C ALA A 156 -2.75 33.70 -20.76
N GLY A 157 -2.43 34.92 -20.32
CA GLY A 157 -2.67 36.15 -21.06
C GLY A 157 -1.90 36.28 -22.39
N ARG A 158 -2.28 35.51 -23.41
CA ARG A 158 -1.84 35.63 -24.80
C ARG A 158 -3.01 35.44 -25.76
N ILE A 159 -3.09 36.34 -26.74
CA ILE A 159 -4.16 36.43 -27.73
C ILE A 159 -4.01 35.28 -28.73
N ALA A 160 -4.95 34.33 -28.73
CA ALA A 160 -4.83 33.10 -29.54
C ALA A 160 -5.16 33.30 -31.03
N ARG A 161 -6.13 34.17 -31.39
CA ARG A 161 -6.46 34.45 -32.80
C ARG A 161 -7.31 35.70 -32.98
N THR A 162 -7.03 36.45 -34.05
CA THR A 162 -7.88 37.57 -34.52
C THR A 162 -8.82 37.05 -35.60
N LEU A 163 -10.14 37.10 -35.37
CA LEU A 163 -11.14 36.66 -36.34
C LEU A 163 -11.72 37.89 -37.07
N GLY A 164 -11.19 38.20 -38.26
CA GLY A 164 -11.63 39.32 -39.10
C GLY A 164 -12.84 38.96 -39.95
N CYS A 165 -14.04 38.95 -39.35
CA CYS A 165 -15.28 38.63 -40.08
C CYS A 165 -16.21 39.84 -40.27
N HIS A 166 -16.06 40.91 -39.50
CA HIS A 166 -16.97 42.07 -39.52
C HIS A 166 -16.20 43.37 -39.75
N ASN A 167 -16.73 44.23 -40.63
CA ASN A 167 -16.12 45.51 -40.99
C ASN A 167 -16.62 46.69 -40.14
N ASP A 168 -17.64 46.46 -39.32
CA ASP A 168 -18.17 47.42 -38.36
C ASP A 168 -18.25 46.81 -36.94
N SER A 169 -18.66 47.62 -35.96
CA SER A 169 -18.65 47.30 -34.54
C SER A 169 -19.55 46.12 -34.23
N VAL A 170 -18.97 45.10 -33.60
CA VAL A 170 -19.71 43.94 -33.10
C VAL A 170 -20.50 44.37 -31.88
N LEU A 171 -21.82 44.44 -32.00
CA LEU A 171 -22.74 44.90 -30.97
C LEU A 171 -23.04 43.82 -29.93
N ALA A 172 -23.01 42.56 -30.33
CA ALA A 172 -23.25 41.44 -29.41
C ALA A 172 -22.48 40.20 -29.84
N VAL A 173 -21.97 39.47 -28.85
CA VAL A 173 -21.36 38.16 -29.03
C VAL A 173 -21.96 37.22 -28.00
N SER A 174 -22.50 36.10 -28.45
CA SER A 174 -23.02 35.05 -27.57
C SER A 174 -22.31 33.75 -27.88
N PHE A 175 -21.78 33.12 -26.83
CA PHE A 175 -21.33 31.75 -26.92
C PHE A 175 -22.54 30.82 -26.79
N SER A 176 -22.50 29.68 -27.51
CA SER A 176 -23.38 28.56 -27.13
C SER A 176 -23.02 28.11 -25.71
N PRO A 177 -23.99 27.66 -24.90
CA PRO A 177 -23.70 27.12 -23.55
C PRO A 177 -22.62 26.04 -23.54
N ASP A 178 -22.51 25.26 -24.62
CA ASP A 178 -21.52 24.18 -24.78
C ASP A 178 -20.13 24.69 -25.21
N GLY A 179 -19.92 26.00 -25.36
CA GLY A 179 -18.65 26.64 -25.73
C GLY A 179 -18.17 26.38 -27.17
N ARG A 180 -18.92 25.62 -27.98
CA ARG A 180 -18.51 25.18 -29.33
C ARG A 180 -18.86 26.14 -30.45
N LEU A 181 -19.79 27.06 -30.23
CA LEU A 181 -20.26 28.02 -31.23
C LEU A 181 -20.20 29.43 -30.68
N LEU A 182 -19.87 30.37 -31.56
CA LEU A 182 -19.86 31.79 -31.28
C LEU A 182 -20.75 32.49 -32.32
N ALA A 183 -21.84 33.08 -31.85
CA ALA A 183 -22.66 33.96 -32.64
C ALA A 183 -22.18 35.40 -32.41
N SER A 184 -21.93 36.14 -33.49
CA SER A 184 -21.58 37.56 -33.44
C SER A 184 -22.56 38.36 -34.29
N ALA A 185 -23.03 39.48 -33.75
CA ALA A 185 -23.94 40.40 -34.42
C ALA A 185 -23.24 41.76 -34.59
N SER A 186 -23.07 42.18 -35.84
CA SER A 186 -22.49 43.48 -36.23
C SER A 186 -23.58 44.51 -36.48
N GLY A 187 -23.25 45.79 -36.31
CA GLY A 187 -24.09 46.94 -36.67
C GLY A 187 -24.18 47.23 -38.17
N ASP A 188 -23.50 46.43 -39.00
CA ASP A 188 -23.57 46.55 -40.46
C ASP A 188 -25.03 46.50 -40.96
N LYS A 189 -25.38 47.40 -41.90
CA LYS A 189 -26.77 47.58 -42.39
C LYS A 189 -27.38 46.33 -43.04
N ASP A 190 -26.56 45.33 -43.35
CA ASP A 190 -27.01 44.06 -43.85
C ASP A 190 -27.10 43.05 -42.70
N ARG A 191 -28.34 42.78 -42.27
CA ARG A 191 -28.70 41.74 -41.31
C ARG A 191 -28.23 40.36 -41.81
N GLN A 192 -26.96 40.02 -41.63
CA GLN A 192 -26.45 38.68 -41.84
C GLN A 192 -26.08 38.05 -40.49
N VAL A 193 -26.97 37.17 -40.03
CA VAL A 193 -26.64 36.22 -38.97
C VAL A 193 -25.90 35.07 -39.64
N VAL A 194 -24.57 35.04 -39.50
CA VAL A 194 -23.77 33.94 -40.05
C VAL A 194 -23.45 32.95 -38.95
N GLY A 195 -24.05 31.76 -39.02
CA GLY A 195 -23.73 30.65 -38.11
C GLY A 195 -22.55 29.84 -38.64
N PHE A 196 -21.42 29.83 -37.94
CA PHE A 196 -20.27 29.01 -38.27
C PHE A 196 -20.06 27.85 -37.29
N ARG A 197 -19.66 26.70 -37.83
CA ARG A 197 -19.52 25.40 -37.17
C ARG A 197 -18.11 25.22 -36.58
N SER A 198 -18.06 25.00 -35.25
CA SER A 198 -17.09 24.24 -34.43
C SER A 198 -15.63 24.06 -34.90
N ILE A 199 -14.67 24.48 -34.04
CA ILE A 199 -13.25 24.05 -34.02
C ILE A 199 -13.07 22.81 -33.09
N ALA A 200 -14.04 21.89 -33.05
CA ALA A 200 -13.89 20.64 -32.29
C ALA A 200 -13.60 19.42 -33.17
N ASP A 201 -13.09 19.62 -34.40
CA ASP A 201 -12.69 18.50 -35.25
C ASP A 201 -11.40 18.79 -36.04
N GLU A 202 -10.33 19.19 -35.36
CA GLU A 202 -8.95 18.97 -35.83
C GLU A 202 -8.09 18.42 -34.69
N GLY A 203 -8.59 17.38 -34.03
CA GLY A 203 -7.76 16.44 -33.29
C GLY A 203 -7.36 15.26 -34.18
N LYS A 204 -6.74 15.50 -35.35
CA LYS A 204 -6.07 14.47 -36.17
C LYS A 204 -5.25 15.07 -37.32
N LYS A 205 -4.01 14.58 -37.45
CA LYS A 205 -2.87 14.97 -38.33
C LYS A 205 -2.02 16.07 -37.69
N SER A 206 -0.71 15.96 -37.56
CA SER A 206 0.33 15.14 -38.20
C SER A 206 1.48 15.10 -37.18
N ARG A 207 1.94 13.92 -36.76
CA ARG A 207 3.10 13.20 -37.31
C ARG A 207 4.40 13.98 -37.16
#